data_AF-A0AAT9GTW7-F1
#
_entry.id   AF-A0AAT9GTW7-F1
#
_cell.length_a   1.000
_cell.length_b   1.000
_cell.length_c   1.000
_cell.angle_alpha   90.00
_cell.angle_beta   90.00
_cell.angle_gamma   90.00
#
_symmetry.space_group_name_H-M   'P 1'
#
loop_
_entity.id
_entity.type
_entity.pdbx_description
1 polymer ?
#
loop_
_entity_poly.entity_id
_entity_poly.type
_entity_poly.pdbx_seq_one_letter_code
_entity_poly.pdbx_strand_id
1 'polypeptide(L)' 'MKRAEVLIVEDLRGEKKISEKNLTEILEKINDVDQIVVNKITLPTESGDDDLLGVHVIVREIAET' A
#
# COMPACT_ATOMS: atom_id res chain seq x y z
N MET A 1 3.09 20.23 2.90
CA MET A 1 3.11 19.20 1.83
C MET A 1 2.17 18.06 2.22
N LYS A 2 1.24 17.66 1.36
CA LYS A 2 0.34 16.52 1.59
C LYS A 2 0.92 15.28 0.93
N ARG A 3 1.10 14.20 1.69
CA ARG A 3 1.74 12.97 1.21
C ARG A 3 0.84 11.76 1.44
N ALA A 4 0.76 10.91 0.43
CA ALA A 4 0.22 9.57 0.55
C ALA A 4 1.35 8.55 0.73
N GLU A 5 1.16 7.62 1.65
CA GLU A 5 1.99 6.44 1.83
C GLU A 5 1.15 5.21 1.56
N VAL A 6 1.58 4.41 0.59
CA VAL A 6 0.91 3.19 0.18
C VAL A 6 1.77 2.02 0.62
N LEU A 7 1.23 1.17 1.48
CA LEU A 7 1.89 -0.06 1.92
C LEU A 7 1.21 -1.26 1.27
N ILE A 8 1.99 -1.99 0.47
CA ILE A 8 1.59 -3.25 -0.15
C ILE A 8 2.09 -4.38 0.75
N VAL A 9 1.17 -5.20 1.24
CA VAL A 9 1.48 -6.36 2.09
C VAL A 9 1.13 -7.61 1.31
N GLU A 10 2.15 -8.40 0.98
CA GLU A 10 2.00 -9.68 0.29
C GLU A 10 2.40 -10.85 1.20
N ASP A 11 1.79 -12.00 0.96
CA ASP A 11 2.23 -13.25 1.58
C ASP A 11 3.49 -13.80 0.88
N LEU A 12 4.39 -14.34 1.68
CA LEU A 12 5.61 -15.02 1.25
C LEU A 12 5.34 -16.19 0.29
N ARG A 13 4.22 -16.91 0.47
CA ARG A 13 3.87 -18.06 -0.39
C ARG A 13 3.32 -17.60 -1.75
N GLY A 14 3.00 -16.31 -1.89
CA GLY A 14 2.53 -15.71 -3.14
C GLY A 14 1.09 -16.05 -3.50
N GLU A 15 0.32 -16.65 -2.59
CA GLU A 15 -1.08 -17.03 -2.82
C GLU A 15 -1.99 -15.80 -2.90
N LYS A 16 -1.61 -14.71 -2.23
CA LYS A 16 -2.36 -13.44 -2.20
C LYS A 16 -1.47 -12.27 -2.65
N LYS A 17 -1.15 -12.26 -3.94
CA LYS A 17 -0.49 -11.13 -4.59
C LYS A 17 -1.49 -10.13 -5.13
N ILE A 18 -1.16 -8.86 -5.00
CA ILE A 18 -1.94 -7.78 -5.61
C ILE A 18 -1.50 -7.65 -7.06
N SER A 19 -2.46 -7.66 -7.98
CA SER A 19 -2.13 -7.46 -9.39
C SER A 19 -1.63 -6.04 -9.62
N GLU A 20 -0.65 -5.88 -10.52
CA GLU A 20 -0.13 -4.56 -10.90
C GLU A 20 -1.24 -3.66 -11.44
N LYS A 21 -2.20 -4.23 -12.18
CA LYS A 21 -3.38 -3.51 -12.67
C LYS A 21 -4.19 -2.90 -11.53
N ASN A 22 -4.50 -3.69 -10.49
CA ASN A 22 -5.26 -3.21 -9.33
C ASN A 22 -4.49 -2.14 -8.56
N LEU A 23 -3.17 -2.28 -8.45
CA LEU A 23 -2.31 -1.28 -7.82
C LEU A 23 -2.37 0.04 -8.58
N THR A 24 -2.22 0.01 -9.92
CA THR A 24 -2.32 1.21 -10.77
C THR A 24 -3.67 1.89 -10.61
N GLU A 25 -4.77 1.14 -10.64
CA GLU A 25 -6.12 1.69 -10.44
C GLU A 25 -6.32 2.35 -9.06
N ILE A 26 -5.64 1.85 -8.01
CA ILE A 26 -5.68 2.46 -6.68
C ILE A 26 -4.84 3.74 -6.67
N LEU A 27 -3.64 3.71 -7.24
CA LEU A 27 -2.74 4.87 -7.29
C LEU A 27 -3.37 6.03 -8.07
N GLU A 28 -4.07 5.76 -9.18
CA GLU A 28 -4.78 6.78 -9.97
C GLU A 28 -5.95 7.44 -9.21
N LYS A 29 -6.52 6.75 -8.21
CA LYS A 29 -7.57 7.32 -7.35
C LYS A 29 -7.02 8.24 -6.27
N ILE A 30 -5.73 8.12 -5.93
CA ILE A 30 -5.08 9.00 -4.97
C ILE A 30 -4.77 10.33 -5.68
N ASN A 31 -5.64 11.30 -5.46
CA ASN A 31 -5.53 12.65 -6.00
C ASN A 31 -5.28 13.65 -4.86
N ASP A 32 -4.90 14.88 -5.21
CA ASP A 32 -4.70 15.96 -4.23
C ASP A 32 -3.63 15.64 -3.18
N VAL A 33 -2.50 15.10 -3.64
CA VAL A 33 -1.29 14.87 -2.84
C VAL A 33 -0.08 15.33 -3.64
N ASP A 34 0.90 15.91 -2.95
CA ASP A 34 2.16 16.39 -3.57
C ASP A 34 3.11 15.22 -3.86
N GLN A 35 3.02 14.16 -3.07
CA GLN A 35 3.91 13.01 -3.15
C GLN A 35 3.18 11.70 -2.79
N ILE A 36 3.46 10.65 -3.57
CA ILE A 36 3.06 9.28 -3.25
C ILE A 36 4.33 8.46 -2.99
N VAL A 37 4.39 7.78 -1.85
CA VAL A 37 5.47 6.84 -1.53
C VAL A 37 4.87 5.45 -1.40
N VAL A 38 5.37 4.52 -2.22
CA VAL A 38 4.91 3.13 -2.22
C VAL A 38 5.97 2.26 -1.58
N ASN A 39 5.59 1.55 -0.52
CA ASN A 39 6.41 0.54 0.15
C ASN A 39 5.77 -0.83 -0.01
N LYS A 40 6.60 -1.86 -0.16
CA LYS A 40 6.14 -3.24 -0.26
C LYS A 40 6.83 -4.08 0.80
N ILE A 41 6.05 -4.83 1.56
CA ILE A 41 6.53 -5.80 2.54
C ILE A 41 5.96 -7.18 2.24
N THR A 42 6.75 -8.20 2.56
CA THR A 42 6.34 -9.59 2.47
C THR A 42 6.31 -10.18 3.86
N LEU A 43 5.17 -10.74 4.26
CA LEU A 43 4.99 -11.35 5.57
C LEU A 43 4.94 -12.89 5.44
N PRO A 44 5.60 -13.62 6.36
CA PRO A 44 5.37 -15.05 6.49
C PRO A 44 4.02 -15.25 7.19
N THR A 45 2.93 -15.30 6.42
CA THR A 45 1.59 -15.41 7.00
C THR A 45 1.24 -16.85 7.37
N GLU A 46 0.59 -17.01 8.53
CA GLU A 46 -0.11 -18.24 8.91
C GLU A 46 -1.61 -18.09 8.64
N SER A 47 -2.35 -19.20 8.70
CA SER A 47 -3.79 -19.24 8.47
C SER A 47 -4.52 -18.32 9.48
N GLY A 48 -4.85 -17.09 9.07
CA GLY A 48 -5.49 -16.10 9.94
C GLY A 48 -5.06 -14.64 9.71
N ASP A 49 -3.93 -14.40 9.04
CA ASP A 49 -3.41 -13.04 8.79
C ASP A 49 -4.05 -12.34 7.57
N ASP A 50 -5.20 -12.83 7.12
CA ASP A 50 -5.87 -12.37 5.90
C ASP A 50 -6.20 -10.87 5.92
N ASP A 51 -6.46 -10.33 7.09
CA ASP A 51 -6.80 -8.92 7.30
C ASP A 51 -5.60 -7.96 7.13
N LEU A 52 -4.37 -8.49 7.17
CA LEU A 52 -3.14 -7.71 7.00
C LEU A 52 -2.70 -7.64 5.54
N LEU A 53 -3.13 -8.59 4.70
CA LEU A 53 -2.74 -8.70 3.30
C LEU A 53 -3.54 -7.71 2.45
N GLY A 54 -2.86 -6.94 1.58
CA GLY A 54 -3.54 -5.97 0.72
C GLY A 54 -2.81 -4.64 0.57
N VAL A 55 -3.53 -3.65 0.05
CA VAL A 55 -3.06 -2.27 -0.09
C VAL A 55 -3.60 -1.45 1.08
N HIS A 56 -2.69 -0.87 1.85
CA HIS A 56 -3.01 0.06 2.93
C HIS A 56 -2.58 1.46 2.49
N VAL A 57 -3.47 2.45 2.65
CA VAL A 57 -3.21 3.83 2.23
C VAL A 57 -3.32 4.76 3.43
N ILE A 58 -2.25 5.51 3.70
CA ILE A 58 -2.17 6.50 4.77
C ILE A 58 -1.95 7.87 4.11
N VAL A 59 -2.85 8.82 4.35
CA VAL A 59 -2.72 10.20 3.86
C VAL A 59 -2.45 11.11 5.05
N ARG A 60 -1.37 11.89 4.98
CA ARG A 60 -0.98 12.83 6.05
C ARG A 60 -0.48 14.15 5.50
N GLU A 61 -0.69 15.21 6.28
CA GLU A 61 -0.01 16.49 6.10
C GLU A 61 1.37 16.42 6.76
N ILE A 62 2.39 16.89 6.06
CA ILE A 62 3.75 17.03 6.58
C ILE A 62 4.09 18.52 6.62
N ALA A 63 4.58 18.97 7.78
CA ALA A 63 5.24 20.26 7.90
C ALA A 63 6.65 20.13 7.30
N GLU A 64 6.99 20.99 6.35
CA GLU A 64 8.37 21.14 5.89
C GLU A 64 9.17 21.74 7.05
N THR A 65 10.29 21.09 7.40
CA THR A 65 11.23 21.55 8.44
C THR A 65 12.50 22.05 7.79
#